data_AF-A0A516KL31-F1
#
_entry.id   AF-A0A516KL31-F1
#
_cell.length_a   1.000
_cell.length_b   1.000
_cell.length_c   1.000
_cell.angle_alpha   90.00
_cell.angle_beta   90.00
_cell.angle_gamma   90.00
#
_symmetry.space_group_name_H-M   'P 1'
#
loop_
_entity.id
_entity.type
_entity.pdbx_description
1 polymer ?
#
loop_
_entity_poly.entity_id
_entity_poly.type
_entity_poly.pdbx_seq_one_letter_code
_entity_poly.pdbx_strand_id
1 'polypeptide(L)' 'MDYLSDRVLIESYKHAVELGLSEEFLHLMREELRKRNIFLILLKQKEE' A
#
# COMPACT_ATOMS: atom_id res chain seq x y z
N MET A 1 -4.42 -7.24 6.98
CA MET A 1 -4.57 -7.76 5.59
C MET A 1 -3.59 -8.90 5.38
N ASP A 2 -3.60 -9.86 6.32
CA ASP A 2 -2.34 -10.50 6.74
C ASP A 2 -1.83 -11.56 5.75
N TYR A 3 -2.70 -12.02 4.86
CA TYR A 3 -2.42 -13.04 3.84
C TYR A 3 -2.03 -12.45 2.48
N LEU A 4 -2.14 -11.14 2.29
CA LEU A 4 -1.68 -10.51 1.05
C LEU A 4 -0.15 -10.48 1.03
N SER A 5 0.47 -10.84 -0.09
CA SER A 5 1.89 -10.55 -0.29
C SER A 5 2.09 -9.04 -0.42
N ASP A 6 3.30 -8.55 -0.12
CA ASP A 6 3.59 -7.12 -0.16
C ASP A 6 3.35 -6.53 -1.55
N ARG A 7 3.69 -7.27 -2.62
CA ARG A 7 3.40 -6.87 -3.99
C ARG A 7 1.91 -6.66 -4.23
N VAL A 8 1.07 -7.61 -3.82
CA VAL A 8 -0.39 -7.54 -4.01
C VAL A 8 -0.98 -6.40 -3.18
N LEU A 9 -0.48 -6.17 -1.96
CA LEU A 9 -0.93 -5.07 -1.12
C LEU A 9 -0.64 -3.69 -1.76
N ILE A 10 0.55 -3.53 -2.36
CA ILE A 10 0.93 -2.32 -3.09
C ILE A 10 0.06 -2.11 -4.33
N GLU A 11 -0.08 -3.14 -5.17
CA GLU A 11 -0.91 -3.08 -6.38
C GLU A 11 -2.38 -2.77 -6.03
N SER A 12 -2.89 -3.39 -4.97
CA SER A 12 -4.26 -3.14 -4.50
C SER A 12 -4.44 -1.71 -3.99
N TYR A 13 -3.44 -1.14 -3.29
CA TYR A 13 -3.51 0.25 -2.82
C TYR A 13 -3.52 1.24 -3.99
N LYS A 14 -2.68 1.01 -5.01
CA LYS A 14 -2.65 1.85 -6.23
C LYS A 14 -4.01 1.85 -6.94
N HIS A 15 -4.58 0.67 -7.18
CA HIS A 15 -5.90 0.57 -7.81
C HIS A 15 -7.00 1.19 -6.94
N ALA A 16 -6.95 1.05 -5.62
CA ALA A 16 -7.92 1.66 -4.71
C ALA A 16 -7.91 3.20 -4.80
N VAL A 17 -6.72 3.79 -4.95
CA VAL A 17 -6.56 5.24 -5.16
C VAL A 17 -7.09 5.65 -6.54
N GLU A 18 -6.76 4.91 -7.60
CA GLU A 18 -7.21 5.18 -8.97
C GLU A 18 -8.74 5.09 -9.11
N LEU A 19 -9.37 4.16 -8.39
CA LEU A 19 -10.82 3.98 -8.35
C LEU A 19 -11.53 5.00 -7.47
N GLY A 20 -10.80 5.84 -6.73
CA GLY A 20 -11.39 6.82 -5.81
C GLY A 20 -12.18 6.17 -4.68
N LEU A 21 -11.69 5.05 -4.13
CA LEU A 21 -12.32 4.39 -2.98
C LEU A 21 -12.29 5.28 -1.73
N SER A 22 -13.11 4.93 -0.74
CA SER A 22 -13.28 5.76 0.45
C SER A 22 -11.96 5.99 1.20
N GLU A 23 -11.80 7.19 1.75
CA GLU A 23 -10.60 7.54 2.53
C GLU A 23 -10.41 6.65 3.76
N GLU A 24 -11.49 6.14 4.34
CA GLU A 24 -11.44 5.18 5.45
C GLU A 24 -10.78 3.86 4.99
N PHE A 25 -11.16 3.35 3.81
CA PHE A 25 -10.55 2.16 3.23
C PHE A 25 -9.08 2.40 2.90
N LEU A 26 -8.76 3.54 2.26
CA LEU A 26 -7.38 3.91 1.97
C LEU A 26 -6.54 4.09 3.23
N HIS A 27 -7.13 4.58 4.32
CA HIS A 27 -6.47 4.69 5.61
C HIS A 27 -6.07 3.32 6.15
N LEU A 28 -6.98 2.34 6.15
CA LEU A 28 -6.66 0.97 6.57
C LEU A 28 -5.52 0.37 5.76
N MET A 29 -5.50 0.59 4.44
CA MET A 29 -4.41 0.13 3.59
C MET A 29 -3.07 0.81 3.91
N ARG A 30 -3.08 2.12 4.17
CA ARG A 30 -1.88 2.88 4.56
C ARG A 30 -1.29 2.37 5.88
N GLU A 31 -2.14 2.05 6.86
CA GLU A 31 -1.69 1.48 8.13
C GLU A 31 -1.04 0.10 7.92
N GLU A 32 -1.61 -0.75 7.08
CA GLU A 32 -1.04 -2.08 6.76
C GLU A 32 0.28 -1.98 6.00
N LEU A 33 0.39 -1.05 5.04
CA LEU A 33 1.64 -0.76 4.34
C LEU A 33 2.72 -0.23 5.29
N ARG A 34 2.35 0.60 6.27
CA ARG A 34 3.27 1.14 7.28
C ARG A 34 3.74 0.05 8.25
N LYS A 35 2.84 -0.79 8.76
CA LYS A 35 3.18 -1.91 9.66
C LYS A 35 4.23 -2.85 9.07
N ARG A 36 4.19 -3.06 7.75
CA ARG A 36 5.11 -3.94 7.03
C ARG A 36 6.39 -3.24 6.55
N ASN A 37 6.58 -1.95 6.86
CA ASN A 37 7.68 -1.13 6.37
C ASN A 37 7.81 -1.06 4.83
N ILE A 38 6.74 -1.39 4.09
CA ILE A 38 6.73 -1.42 2.62
C ILE A 38 6.94 -0.02 2.03
N PHE A 39 6.44 1.01 2.70
CA PHE A 39 6.56 2.40 2.26
C PHE A 39 8.04 2.83 2.12
N LEU A 40 8.92 2.32 2.98
CA LEU A 40 10.36 2.59 2.93
C LEU A 40 11.04 1.85 1.76
N ILE A 41 10.56 0.65 1.41
CA ILE A 41 11.09 -0.12 0.28
C ILE A 41 10.72 0.55 -1.05
N LEU A 42 9.49 1.06 -1.18
CA LEU A 42 9.04 1.75 -2.39
C LEU A 42 9.75 3.09 -2.63
N LEU A 43 10.11 3.82 -1.57
CA LEU A 43 10.87 5.06 -1.71
C LEU A 43 12.32 4.81 -2.14
N LYS A 44 12.94 3.73 -1.63
CA LYS A 44 14.32 3.36 -1.99
C LYS A 44 14.48 2.95 -3.46
N GLN A 45 13.49 2.29 -4.06
CA GLN A 45 13.56 1.88 -5.47
C GLN A 45 13.38 3.01 -6.48
N LYS A 46 13.10 4.24 -6.01
CA LYS A 46 12.97 5.42 -6.88
C LYS A 46 14.23 6.28 -6.92
N GLU A 47 15.24 5.94 -6.10
CA GLU A 47 16.51 6.66 -5.97
C GLU A 47 17.70 5.91 -6.61
N GLU A 48 17.49 4.74 -7.19
CA GLU A 48 18.46 3.97 -8.02
C GLU A 48 18.08 4.04 -9.50
#